data_AF-A0A356XH35-F1
#
_entry.id   AF-A0A356XH35-F1
#
_cell.length_a   1.000
_cell.length_b   1.000
_cell.length_c   1.000
_cell.angle_alpha   90.00
_cell.angle_beta   90.00
_cell.angle_gamma   90.00
#
_symmetry.space_group_name_H-M   'P 1'
#
loop_
_entity.id
_entity.type
_entity.pdbx_description
1 polymer ?
#
loop_
_entity_poly.entity_id
_entity_poly.type
_entity_poly.pdbx_seq_one_letter_code
_entity_poly.pdbx_strand_id
1 'polypeptide(L)'
;MSEHTFYSATGVRPVRLCPATRDLARRSLLGEFGRSMSDIELKLEEIDGFEFLDDFDRYVEAIRLIASTAPIRTMPGEKLAGSASLSAARKLFPSPYYHIVPAFFHGQPLFGSVSHVTCGFGEVLEIGFQGLEKIIIERKSEAGLDEKGKKFLDALLSCLEAYKIWHKRIRDSIYQLRESKSGKEYDEYTSILENLENVPAKPPESFREAIQSLWLMFCFLRLCGNWPGIGRIDVILGKYLQSDLSKGRI
;
A
#
# COMPACT_ATOMS: atom_id res chain seq x y z
N MET A 1 -17.19 -4.74 32.78
CA MET A 1 -16.61 -3.48 32.24
C MET A 1 -15.89 -3.84 30.96
N SER A 2 -16.22 -3.24 29.80
CA SER A 2 -15.57 -3.64 28.54
C SER A 2 -14.07 -3.31 28.60
N GLU A 3 -13.21 -4.31 28.42
CA GLU A 3 -11.83 -4.35 28.91
C GLU A 3 -10.87 -3.24 28.43
N HIS A 4 -11.23 -2.40 27.47
CA HIS A 4 -10.31 -1.41 26.90
C HIS A 4 -10.99 -0.04 26.70
N THR A 5 -10.85 0.85 27.67
CA THR A 5 -11.32 2.25 27.56
C THR A 5 -10.15 3.15 27.16
N PHE A 6 -10.29 3.89 26.07
CA PHE A 6 -9.30 4.88 25.64
C PHE A 6 -9.67 6.24 26.23
N TYR A 7 -8.84 6.75 27.14
CA TYR A 7 -9.04 8.05 27.77
C TYR A 7 -8.68 9.18 26.81
N SER A 8 -9.33 10.33 26.96
CA SER A 8 -8.97 11.56 26.26
C SER A 8 -8.75 12.69 27.26
N ALA A 9 -7.99 13.71 26.85
CA ALA A 9 -7.69 14.88 27.68
C ALA A 9 -8.94 15.64 28.18
N THR A 10 -10.10 15.43 27.54
CA THR A 10 -11.37 16.09 27.86
C THR A 10 -12.38 15.18 28.56
N GLY A 11 -11.95 14.05 29.14
CA GLY A 11 -12.81 13.13 29.88
C GLY A 11 -13.23 11.87 29.11
N VAL A 12 -14.36 11.28 29.54
CA VAL A 12 -14.87 10.00 29.01
C VAL A 12 -15.51 10.22 27.63
N ARG A 13 -14.87 9.72 26.58
CA ARG A 13 -15.48 9.69 25.24
C ARG A 13 -16.52 8.57 25.14
N PRO A 14 -17.62 8.77 24.39
CA PRO A 14 -18.51 7.67 24.04
C PRO A 14 -17.72 6.58 23.30
N VAL A 15 -17.88 5.33 23.75
CA VAL A 15 -17.28 4.17 23.10
C VAL A 15 -18.07 3.90 21.81
N ARG A 16 -17.64 4.49 20.70
CA ARG A 16 -18.26 4.32 19.37
C ARG A 16 -17.70 3.13 18.59
N LEU A 17 -16.51 2.65 18.95
CA LEU A 17 -15.83 1.56 18.25
C LEU A 17 -16.24 0.20 18.83
N CYS A 18 -16.43 -0.78 17.94
CA CYS A 18 -16.71 -2.15 18.35
C CYS A 18 -15.54 -2.76 19.15
N PRO A 19 -15.77 -3.78 20.00
CA PRO A 19 -14.72 -4.42 20.78
C PRO A 19 -13.53 -4.90 19.94
N ALA A 20 -13.77 -5.48 18.76
CA ALA A 20 -12.72 -5.96 17.86
C ALA A 20 -11.78 -4.83 17.39
N THR A 21 -12.32 -3.66 17.04
CA THR A 21 -11.49 -2.51 16.60
C THR A 21 -10.66 -1.98 17.78
N ARG A 22 -11.22 -1.98 18.99
CA ARG A 22 -10.50 -1.54 20.19
C ARG A 22 -9.35 -2.48 20.55
N ASP A 23 -9.55 -3.79 20.44
CA ASP A 23 -8.47 -4.76 20.64
C ASP A 23 -7.37 -4.60 19.57
N LEU A 24 -7.73 -4.41 18.30
CA LEU A 24 -6.77 -4.16 17.23
C LEU A 24 -5.93 -2.90 17.50
N ALA A 25 -6.56 -1.80 17.97
CA ALA A 25 -5.88 -0.58 18.35
C ALA A 25 -4.93 -0.80 19.55
N ARG A 26 -5.36 -1.55 20.57
CA ARG A 26 -4.53 -1.92 21.72
C ARG A 26 -3.28 -2.70 21.29
N ARG A 27 -3.45 -3.72 20.43
CA ARG A 27 -2.34 -4.52 19.87
C ARG A 27 -1.33 -3.65 19.11
N SER A 28 -1.82 -2.69 18.31
CA SER A 28 -0.98 -1.70 17.63
C SER A 28 -0.17 -0.85 18.61
N LEU A 29 -0.82 -0.30 19.65
CA LEU A 29 -0.15 0.54 20.66
C LEU A 29 0.87 -0.22 21.50
N LEU A 30 0.67 -1.52 21.69
CA LEU A 30 1.66 -2.40 22.32
C LEU A 30 2.83 -2.73 21.40
N GLY A 31 2.85 -2.23 20.16
CA GLY A 31 3.93 -2.39 19.19
C GLY A 31 3.96 -3.75 18.50
N GLU A 32 2.87 -4.54 18.56
CA GLU A 32 2.81 -5.88 17.96
C GLU A 32 3.19 -5.87 16.48
N PHE A 33 2.57 -4.99 15.69
CA PHE A 33 2.79 -4.94 14.24
C PHE A 33 4.16 -4.37 13.86
N GLY A 34 4.74 -3.51 14.70
CA GLY A 34 6.10 -3.01 14.50
C GLY A 34 7.15 -4.10 14.72
N ARG A 35 6.92 -5.00 15.67
CA ARG A 35 7.79 -6.16 15.94
C ARG A 35 7.60 -7.31 14.96
N SER A 36 6.45 -7.39 14.29
CA SER A 36 6.17 -8.42 13.28
C SER A 36 6.66 -8.04 11.87
N MET A 37 7.31 -6.89 11.69
CA MET A 37 7.88 -6.51 10.40
C MET A 37 9.05 -7.42 10.05
N SER A 38 9.24 -7.68 8.76
CA SER A 38 10.29 -8.54 8.25
C SER A 38 11.61 -7.79 8.10
N ASP A 39 12.68 -8.37 8.62
CA ASP A 39 14.06 -7.87 8.52
C ASP A 39 14.82 -8.39 7.30
N ILE A 40 14.13 -8.99 6.32
CA ILE A 40 14.79 -9.45 5.09
C ILE A 40 15.51 -8.32 4.37
N GLU A 41 16.72 -8.60 3.92
CA GLU A 41 17.49 -7.73 3.04
C GLU A 41 17.26 -8.17 1.60
N LEU A 42 16.67 -7.28 0.80
CA LEU A 42 16.45 -7.51 -0.62
C LEU A 42 17.70 -7.06 -1.38
N LYS A 43 18.43 -8.02 -1.93
CA LYS A 43 19.75 -7.81 -2.54
C LYS A 43 19.65 -7.69 -4.05
N LEU A 44 20.16 -6.60 -4.58
CA LEU A 44 20.09 -6.24 -6.00
C LEU A 44 21.22 -6.90 -6.79
N GLU A 45 22.34 -7.25 -6.14
CA GLU A 45 23.43 -8.01 -6.76
C GLU A 45 23.05 -9.44 -7.17
N GLU A 46 21.87 -9.93 -6.76
CA GLU A 46 21.32 -11.22 -7.20
C GLU A 46 20.59 -11.11 -8.55
N ILE A 47 20.44 -9.90 -9.11
CA ILE A 47 19.81 -9.65 -10.41
C ILE A 47 20.91 -9.61 -11.49
N ASP A 48 20.79 -10.47 -12.49
CA ASP A 48 21.77 -10.59 -13.57
C ASP A 48 21.95 -9.25 -14.31
N GLY A 49 23.21 -8.77 -14.34
CA GLY A 49 23.60 -7.55 -15.06
C GLY A 49 23.15 -6.25 -14.40
N PHE A 50 22.71 -6.28 -13.15
CA PHE A 50 22.23 -5.10 -12.40
C PHE A 50 23.24 -3.95 -12.37
N GLU A 51 24.54 -4.26 -12.27
CA GLU A 51 25.63 -3.30 -12.23
C GLU A 51 25.74 -2.46 -13.52
N PHE A 52 25.24 -2.96 -14.64
CA PHE A 52 25.28 -2.29 -15.95
C PHE A 52 24.00 -1.48 -16.24
N LEU A 53 22.96 -1.61 -15.41
CA LEU A 53 21.74 -0.83 -15.53
C LEU A 53 21.98 0.63 -15.17
N ASP A 54 21.19 1.52 -15.78
CA ASP A 54 21.15 2.93 -15.36
C ASP A 54 20.19 3.15 -14.17
N ASP A 55 20.15 4.39 -13.66
CA ASP A 55 19.42 4.67 -12.42
C ASP A 55 17.90 4.44 -12.53
N PHE A 56 17.30 4.61 -13.72
CA PHE A 56 15.88 4.33 -13.90
C PHE A 56 15.61 2.83 -13.82
N ASP A 57 16.40 2.04 -14.54
CA ASP A 57 16.23 0.58 -14.57
C ASP A 57 16.58 -0.04 -13.21
N ARG A 58 17.63 0.46 -12.54
CA ARG A 58 17.97 0.05 -11.17
C ARG A 58 16.86 0.33 -10.19
N TYR A 59 16.20 1.49 -10.27
CA TYR A 59 15.06 1.81 -9.42
C TYR A 59 13.89 0.88 -9.70
N VAL A 60 13.58 0.63 -10.97
CA VAL A 60 12.53 -0.31 -11.39
C VAL A 60 12.78 -1.71 -10.84
N GLU A 61 13.99 -2.25 -10.96
CA GLU A 61 14.32 -3.57 -10.42
C GLU A 61 14.23 -3.60 -8.89
N ALA A 62 14.61 -2.53 -8.20
CA ALA A 62 14.40 -2.41 -6.76
C ALA A 62 12.91 -2.48 -6.37
N ILE A 63 12.04 -1.72 -7.05
CA ILE A 63 10.59 -1.75 -6.77
C ILE A 63 9.99 -3.10 -7.15
N ARG A 64 10.43 -3.72 -8.25
CA ARG A 64 9.99 -5.05 -8.67
C ARG A 64 10.36 -6.10 -7.63
N LEU A 65 11.61 -6.12 -7.16
CA LEU A 65 12.09 -7.05 -6.14
C LEU A 65 11.32 -6.88 -4.82
N ILE A 66 11.05 -5.64 -4.40
CA ILE A 66 10.19 -5.35 -3.25
C ILE A 66 8.80 -5.94 -3.45
N ALA A 67 8.18 -5.66 -4.60
CA ALA A 67 6.82 -6.11 -4.90
C ALA A 67 6.69 -7.64 -4.98
N SER A 68 7.68 -8.33 -5.53
CA SER A 68 7.68 -9.79 -5.70
C SER A 68 8.04 -10.54 -4.42
N THR A 69 8.83 -9.94 -3.53
CA THR A 69 9.48 -10.69 -2.44
C THR A 69 9.03 -10.26 -1.05
N ALA A 70 8.60 -9.01 -0.85
CA ALA A 70 8.16 -8.53 0.46
C ALA A 70 7.08 -9.46 1.05
N PRO A 71 7.15 -9.86 2.33
CA PRO A 71 6.15 -10.75 2.91
C PRO A 71 4.76 -10.12 2.89
N ILE A 72 3.74 -10.89 2.53
CA ILE A 72 2.35 -10.45 2.67
C ILE A 72 1.90 -10.73 4.08
N ARG A 73 1.44 -9.69 4.79
CA ARG A 73 0.81 -9.81 6.11
C ARG A 73 -0.67 -9.56 5.98
N THR A 74 -1.44 -10.53 6.44
CA THR A 74 -2.90 -10.55 6.58
C THR A 74 -3.22 -11.03 8.00
N MET A 75 -4.26 -10.47 8.62
CA MET A 75 -4.66 -10.86 9.97
C MET A 75 -6.16 -11.12 10.09
N PRO A 76 -6.56 -12.05 10.98
CA PRO A 76 -7.97 -12.24 11.32
C PRO A 76 -8.62 -10.92 11.78
N GLY A 77 -9.81 -10.64 11.24
CA GLY A 77 -10.61 -9.46 11.59
C GLY A 77 -10.23 -8.16 10.88
N GLU A 78 -9.19 -8.15 10.03
CA GLU A 78 -8.95 -7.02 9.14
C GLU A 78 -10.14 -6.83 8.19
N LYS A 79 -10.53 -5.57 7.94
CA LYS A 79 -11.60 -5.23 6.98
C LYS A 79 -11.05 -4.71 5.65
N LEU A 80 -9.75 -4.42 5.62
CA LEU A 80 -8.99 -3.89 4.49
C LEU A 80 -7.73 -4.73 4.33
N ALA A 81 -7.33 -4.98 3.09
CA ALA A 81 -6.12 -5.67 2.73
C ALA A 81 -4.95 -4.72 2.48
N GLY A 82 -3.73 -5.19 2.75
CA GLY A 82 -2.50 -4.47 2.41
C GLY A 82 -1.73 -4.01 3.64
N SER A 83 -0.41 -4.13 3.56
CA SER A 83 0.50 -3.70 4.62
C SER A 83 1.91 -3.45 4.09
N ALA A 84 2.61 -2.51 4.72
CA ALA A 84 4.04 -2.34 4.54
C ALA A 84 4.77 -3.24 5.54
N SER A 85 5.31 -4.35 5.07
CA SER A 85 5.86 -5.42 5.91
C SER A 85 7.38 -5.37 6.08
N LEU A 86 8.11 -4.60 5.28
CA LEU A 86 9.57 -4.50 5.35
C LEU A 86 10.00 -3.55 6.45
N SER A 87 10.75 -4.04 7.44
CA SER A 87 11.29 -3.22 8.53
C SER A 87 12.26 -2.17 8.00
N ALA A 88 13.03 -2.47 6.95
CA ALA A 88 13.98 -1.56 6.31
C ALA A 88 13.31 -0.28 5.77
N ALA A 89 12.03 -0.34 5.39
CA ALA A 89 11.25 0.85 5.01
C ALA A 89 11.00 1.81 6.20
N ARG A 90 11.09 1.31 7.43
CA ARG A 90 10.91 2.04 8.70
C ARG A 90 12.23 2.34 9.41
N LYS A 91 13.23 1.45 9.33
CA LYS A 91 14.35 1.35 10.28
C LYS A 91 14.90 2.73 10.63
N LEU A 92 14.81 3.02 11.93
CA LEU A 92 15.28 4.22 12.61
C LEU A 92 16.07 3.72 13.81
N PHE A 93 17.40 3.88 13.79
CA PHE A 93 18.39 3.51 14.82
C PHE A 93 18.33 2.05 15.34
N PRO A 94 19.47 1.32 15.48
CA PRO A 94 20.86 1.72 15.22
C PRO A 94 21.27 1.57 13.74
N SER A 95 20.31 1.36 12.83
CA SER A 95 20.58 1.43 11.38
C SER A 95 21.23 2.79 11.04
N PRO A 96 22.40 2.83 10.41
CA PRO A 96 22.98 4.09 9.92
C PRO A 96 22.15 4.67 8.76
N TYR A 97 21.27 3.87 8.18
CA TYR A 97 20.40 4.26 7.08
C TYR A 97 19.02 4.63 7.59
N TYR A 98 18.57 5.82 7.19
CA TYR A 98 17.25 6.39 7.44
C TYR A 98 16.68 6.83 6.09
N HIS A 99 15.36 6.76 5.90
CA HIS A 99 14.71 7.24 4.68
C HIS A 99 15.32 6.63 3.40
N ILE A 100 15.14 5.32 3.22
CA ILE A 100 15.64 4.58 2.04
C ILE A 100 14.53 3.82 1.33
N VAL A 101 14.77 3.48 0.07
CA VAL A 101 14.10 2.35 -0.59
C VAL A 101 14.70 1.06 -0.01
N PRO A 102 13.89 0.10 0.47
CA PRO A 102 14.38 -1.11 1.14
C PRO A 102 14.90 -2.19 0.16
N ALA A 103 15.88 -1.81 -0.65
CA ALA A 103 16.64 -2.66 -1.53
C ALA A 103 18.12 -2.25 -1.49
N PHE A 104 19.02 -3.23 -1.46
CA PHE A 104 20.42 -3.06 -1.13
C PHE A 104 21.29 -3.59 -2.25
N PHE A 105 22.38 -2.90 -2.56
CA PHE A 105 23.41 -3.36 -3.46
C PHE A 105 24.72 -3.46 -2.69
N HIS A 106 25.28 -4.67 -2.59
CA HIS A 106 26.47 -4.95 -1.77
C HIS A 106 26.34 -4.48 -0.32
N GLY A 107 25.17 -4.71 0.29
CA GLY A 107 24.87 -4.33 1.67
C GLY A 107 24.67 -2.84 1.93
N GLN A 108 24.65 -1.99 0.89
CA GLN A 108 24.35 -0.56 0.99
C GLN A 108 22.97 -0.26 0.38
N PRO A 109 22.14 0.60 0.99
CA PRO A 109 20.91 1.04 0.34
C PRO A 109 21.24 1.82 -0.92
N LEU A 110 20.56 1.50 -2.02
CA LEU A 110 20.88 2.12 -3.31
C LEU A 110 20.21 3.48 -3.50
N PHE A 111 18.96 3.62 -3.03
CA PHE A 111 18.16 4.83 -3.22
C PHE A 111 17.62 5.39 -1.91
N GLY A 112 17.57 6.72 -1.83
CA GLY A 112 16.85 7.45 -0.79
C GLY A 112 15.33 7.38 -0.98
N SER A 113 14.62 7.59 0.11
CA SER A 113 13.16 7.71 0.18
C SER A 113 12.69 9.12 -0.17
N VAL A 114 11.44 9.22 -0.63
CA VAL A 114 10.71 10.49 -0.69
C VAL A 114 9.80 10.62 0.54
N SER A 115 9.85 11.79 1.18
CA SER A 115 8.98 12.16 2.32
C SER A 115 8.43 13.58 2.13
N HIS A 116 7.65 14.08 3.09
CA HIS A 116 7.09 15.45 3.08
C HIS A 116 6.29 15.78 1.80
N VAL A 117 5.60 14.77 1.26
CA VAL A 117 4.76 14.87 0.07
C VAL A 117 3.36 14.32 0.36
N THR A 118 2.34 14.88 -0.27
CA THR A 118 1.02 14.25 -0.36
C THR A 118 0.85 13.79 -1.81
N CYS A 119 0.76 12.47 -2.01
CA CYS A 119 0.58 11.92 -3.36
C CYS A 119 -0.84 12.15 -3.87
N GLY A 120 -1.03 12.04 -5.18
CA GLY A 120 -2.32 12.20 -5.86
C GLY A 120 -3.33 11.06 -5.60
N PHE A 121 -3.57 10.69 -4.33
CA PHE A 121 -4.51 9.61 -3.99
C PHE A 121 -5.92 9.88 -4.52
N GLY A 122 -6.38 11.13 -4.45
CA GLY A 122 -7.68 11.53 -4.98
C GLY A 122 -7.81 11.27 -6.48
N GLU A 123 -6.78 11.61 -7.27
CA GLU A 123 -6.77 11.36 -8.71
C GLU A 123 -6.90 9.86 -9.01
N VAL A 124 -6.18 9.00 -8.30
CA VAL A 124 -6.30 7.55 -8.51
C VAL A 124 -7.67 7.02 -8.12
N LEU A 125 -8.37 7.62 -7.14
CA LEU A 125 -9.76 7.25 -6.89
C LEU A 125 -10.69 7.70 -8.04
N GLU A 126 -10.37 8.76 -8.78
CA GLU A 126 -11.18 9.17 -9.93
C GLU A 126 -10.97 8.27 -11.15
N ILE A 127 -9.74 7.82 -11.41
CA ILE A 127 -9.37 7.18 -12.69
C ILE A 127 -8.87 5.73 -12.56
N GLY A 128 -8.57 5.26 -11.35
CA GLY A 128 -7.90 3.98 -11.10
C GLY A 128 -6.45 3.98 -11.60
N PHE A 129 -5.63 2.98 -11.24
CA PHE A 129 -4.28 2.89 -11.79
C PHE A 129 -4.28 2.60 -13.29
N GLN A 130 -5.36 2.02 -13.84
CA GLN A 130 -5.51 1.86 -15.30
C GLN A 130 -5.64 3.21 -16.01
N GLY A 131 -6.29 4.20 -15.37
CA GLY A 131 -6.31 5.57 -15.87
C GLY A 131 -4.92 6.21 -15.88
N LEU A 132 -4.13 6.02 -14.82
CA LEU A 132 -2.73 6.47 -14.78
C LEU A 132 -1.90 5.83 -15.89
N GLU A 133 -2.02 4.52 -16.08
CA GLU A 133 -1.36 3.77 -17.15
C GLU A 133 -1.69 4.36 -18.53
N LYS A 134 -2.97 4.64 -18.78
CA LYS A 134 -3.42 5.29 -20.02
C LYS A 134 -2.79 6.67 -20.22
N ILE A 135 -2.77 7.53 -19.19
CA ILE A 135 -2.15 8.86 -19.25
C ILE A 135 -0.66 8.77 -19.60
N ILE A 136 0.06 7.82 -19.00
CA ILE A 136 1.49 7.62 -19.26
C ILE A 136 1.73 7.16 -20.71
N ILE A 137 0.92 6.22 -21.21
CA ILE A 137 1.01 5.71 -22.59
C ILE A 137 0.70 6.83 -23.60
N GLU A 138 -0.36 7.60 -23.36
CA GLU A 138 -0.73 8.73 -24.21
C GLU A 138 0.40 9.75 -24.25
N ARG A 139 0.94 10.16 -23.09
CA ARG A 139 2.07 11.07 -23.02
C ARG A 139 3.29 10.53 -23.76
N LYS A 140 3.58 9.24 -23.66
CA LYS A 140 4.71 8.60 -24.37
C LYS A 140 4.55 8.62 -25.89
N SER A 141 3.31 8.62 -26.39
CA SER A 141 3.01 8.66 -27.83
C SER A 141 3.15 10.05 -28.46
N GLU A 142 3.21 11.10 -27.64
CA GLU A 142 3.32 12.48 -28.10
C GLU A 142 4.72 12.80 -28.65
N ALA A 143 4.76 13.70 -29.64
CA ALA A 143 6.02 14.22 -30.18
C ALA A 143 6.74 15.14 -29.16
N GLY A 144 8.06 15.27 -29.29
CA GLY A 144 8.86 16.21 -28.50
C GLY A 144 9.42 15.67 -27.19
N LEU A 145 9.27 14.37 -26.90
CA LEU A 145 9.99 13.70 -25.82
C LEU A 145 11.41 13.32 -26.25
N ASP A 146 12.39 13.69 -25.42
CA ASP A 146 13.75 13.16 -25.52
C ASP A 146 13.83 11.72 -24.99
N GLU A 147 14.97 11.07 -25.23
CA GLU A 147 15.18 9.67 -24.81
C GLU A 147 15.07 9.50 -23.28
N LYS A 148 15.51 10.50 -22.51
CA LYS A 148 15.38 10.50 -21.06
C LYS A 148 13.92 10.55 -20.62
N GLY A 149 13.10 11.39 -21.25
CA GLY A 149 11.67 11.49 -21.00
C GLY A 149 10.93 10.19 -21.34
N LYS A 150 11.25 9.55 -22.47
CA LYS A 150 10.70 8.23 -22.81
C LYS A 150 11.06 7.18 -21.76
N LYS A 151 12.33 7.15 -21.36
CA LYS A 151 12.81 6.20 -20.34
C LYS A 151 12.15 6.42 -18.98
N PHE A 152 11.93 7.66 -18.57
CA PHE A 152 11.18 7.96 -17.36
C PHE A 152 9.75 7.41 -17.41
N LEU A 153 9.03 7.59 -18.52
CA LEU A 153 7.68 7.07 -18.68
C LEU A 153 7.65 5.53 -18.67
N ASP A 154 8.65 4.88 -19.27
CA ASP A 154 8.82 3.43 -19.21
C ASP A 154 9.09 2.92 -17.79
N ALA A 155 9.88 3.66 -17.01
CA ALA A 155 10.08 3.35 -15.60
C ALA A 155 8.80 3.49 -14.77
N LEU A 156 7.95 4.50 -15.06
CA LEU A 156 6.65 4.65 -14.41
C LEU A 156 5.71 3.46 -14.70
N LEU A 157 5.62 3.04 -15.97
CA LEU A 157 4.85 1.85 -16.36
C LEU A 157 5.36 0.61 -15.64
N SER A 158 6.68 0.43 -15.57
CA SER A 158 7.30 -0.72 -14.89
C SER A 158 7.03 -0.72 -13.38
N CYS A 159 6.96 0.46 -12.75
CA CYS A 159 6.55 0.57 -11.34
C CYS A 159 5.07 0.21 -11.14
N LEU A 160 4.19 0.53 -12.09
CA LEU A 160 2.80 0.08 -12.07
C LEU A 160 2.69 -1.45 -12.23
N GLU A 161 3.54 -2.07 -13.04
CA GLU A 161 3.63 -3.54 -13.12
C GLU A 161 4.09 -4.16 -11.81
N ALA A 162 5.08 -3.58 -11.14
CA ALA A 162 5.47 -4.01 -9.81
C ALA A 162 4.30 -3.89 -8.81
N TYR A 163 3.55 -2.79 -8.85
CA TYR A 163 2.33 -2.65 -8.05
C TYR A 163 1.32 -3.79 -8.34
N LYS A 164 1.07 -4.11 -9.61
CA LYS A 164 0.16 -5.21 -10.03
C LYS A 164 0.62 -6.56 -9.47
N ILE A 165 1.93 -6.83 -9.46
CA ILE A 165 2.52 -8.04 -8.86
C ILE A 165 2.20 -8.12 -7.37
N TRP A 166 2.47 -7.04 -6.62
CA TRP A 166 2.20 -6.99 -5.18
C TRP A 166 0.70 -7.14 -4.87
N HIS A 167 -0.15 -6.44 -5.62
CA HIS A 167 -1.60 -6.53 -5.48
C HIS A 167 -2.11 -7.96 -5.72
N LYS A 168 -1.61 -8.64 -6.76
CA LYS A 168 -1.95 -10.04 -7.01
C LYS A 168 -1.56 -10.94 -5.85
N ARG A 169 -0.35 -10.79 -5.30
CA ARG A 169 0.12 -11.57 -4.15
C ARG A 169 -0.77 -11.38 -2.91
N ILE A 170 -1.28 -10.16 -2.68
CA ILE A 170 -2.26 -9.90 -1.62
C ILE A 170 -3.57 -10.67 -1.88
N ARG A 171 -4.11 -10.57 -3.09
CA ARG A 171 -5.34 -11.27 -3.46
C ARG A 171 -5.21 -12.78 -3.30
N ASP A 172 -4.11 -13.35 -3.80
CA ASP A 172 -3.83 -14.78 -3.71
C ASP A 172 -3.71 -15.23 -2.24
N SER A 173 -3.05 -14.44 -1.39
CA SER A 173 -2.95 -14.73 0.05
C SER A 173 -4.31 -14.72 0.76
N ILE A 174 -5.16 -13.73 0.45
CA ILE A 174 -6.50 -13.64 1.05
C ILE A 174 -7.42 -14.74 0.53
N TYR A 175 -7.29 -15.10 -0.75
CA TYR A 175 -7.98 -16.23 -1.35
C TYR A 175 -7.64 -17.53 -0.62
N GLN A 176 -6.34 -17.83 -0.43
CA GLN A 176 -5.90 -19.02 0.30
C GLN A 176 -6.41 -19.03 1.74
N LEU A 177 -6.41 -17.87 2.42
CA LEU A 177 -7.00 -17.76 3.76
C LEU A 177 -8.50 -18.07 3.73
N ARG A 178 -9.27 -17.48 2.80
CA ARG A 178 -10.70 -17.76 2.65
C ARG A 178 -10.96 -19.26 2.50
N GLU A 179 -10.24 -19.94 1.62
CA GLU A 179 -10.44 -21.38 1.35
C GLU A 179 -10.14 -22.25 2.58
N SER A 180 -9.30 -21.78 3.51
CA SER A 180 -8.99 -22.48 4.76
C SER A 180 -9.98 -22.20 5.90
N LYS A 181 -11.03 -21.42 5.65
CA LYS A 181 -11.93 -20.86 6.68
C LYS A 181 -13.40 -21.16 6.37
N SER A 182 -14.25 -20.98 7.38
CA SER A 182 -15.68 -21.22 7.27
C SER A 182 -16.50 -20.19 8.07
N GLY A 183 -17.80 -20.13 7.79
CA GLY A 183 -18.73 -19.21 8.45
C GLY A 183 -18.28 -17.76 8.32
N LYS A 184 -18.31 -17.04 9.45
CA LYS A 184 -18.03 -15.59 9.47
C LYS A 184 -16.66 -15.22 8.89
N GLU A 185 -15.61 -15.99 9.16
CA GLU A 185 -14.28 -15.68 8.62
C GLU A 185 -14.24 -15.82 7.08
N TYR A 186 -14.95 -16.81 6.53
CA TYR A 186 -15.08 -16.99 5.08
C TYR A 186 -15.75 -15.77 4.43
N ASP A 187 -16.87 -15.32 5.00
CA ASP A 187 -17.63 -14.16 4.49
C ASP A 187 -16.80 -12.87 4.57
N GLU A 188 -16.01 -12.70 5.64
CA GLU A 188 -15.13 -11.54 5.80
C GLU A 188 -14.04 -11.48 4.73
N TYR A 189 -13.36 -12.60 4.46
CA TYR A 189 -12.34 -12.65 3.39
C TYR A 189 -12.95 -12.55 1.99
N THR A 190 -14.13 -13.14 1.77
CA THR A 190 -14.90 -13.00 0.52
C THR A 190 -15.16 -11.52 0.24
N SER A 191 -15.66 -10.81 1.25
CA SER A 191 -15.96 -9.39 1.12
C SER A 191 -14.72 -8.50 0.89
N ILE A 192 -13.54 -8.92 1.36
CA ILE A 192 -12.29 -8.23 1.02
C ILE A 192 -11.92 -8.50 -0.44
N LEU A 193 -11.99 -9.75 -0.90
CA LEU A 193 -11.68 -10.14 -2.27
C LEU A 193 -12.56 -9.41 -3.29
N GLU A 194 -13.86 -9.26 -3.00
CA GLU A 194 -14.79 -8.48 -3.84
C GLU A 194 -14.30 -7.05 -4.07
N ASN A 195 -13.81 -6.35 -3.03
CA ASN A 195 -13.24 -5.01 -3.22
C ASN A 195 -11.98 -5.07 -4.11
N LEU A 196 -11.12 -6.05 -3.89
CA LEU A 196 -9.84 -6.21 -4.62
C LEU A 196 -10.01 -6.64 -6.08
N GLU A 197 -11.21 -7.07 -6.49
CA GLU A 197 -11.52 -7.32 -7.90
C GLU A 197 -11.61 -6.03 -8.71
N ASN A 198 -12.15 -4.97 -8.11
CA ASN A 198 -12.32 -3.68 -8.78
C ASN A 198 -11.14 -2.73 -8.50
N VAL A 199 -10.80 -2.53 -7.23
CA VAL A 199 -9.83 -1.50 -6.84
C VAL A 199 -8.43 -2.04 -6.54
N PRO A 200 -7.37 -1.25 -6.82
CA PRO A 200 -7.40 0.12 -7.34
C PRO A 200 -7.25 0.20 -8.86
N ALA A 201 -7.49 -0.88 -9.60
CA ALA A 201 -7.40 -0.89 -11.06
C ALA A 201 -8.36 0.11 -11.69
N LYS A 202 -9.59 0.11 -11.18
CA LYS A 202 -10.68 0.96 -11.62
C LYS A 202 -11.11 1.90 -10.50
N PRO A 203 -11.89 2.95 -10.83
CA PRO A 203 -12.51 3.80 -9.82
C PRO A 203 -13.41 2.99 -8.87
N PRO A 204 -13.38 3.27 -7.55
CA PRO A 204 -14.23 2.63 -6.56
C PRO A 204 -15.72 2.96 -6.76
N GLU A 205 -16.58 1.98 -6.56
CA GLU A 205 -18.05 2.10 -6.68
C GLU A 205 -18.78 2.25 -5.33
N SER A 206 -18.03 2.13 -4.24
CA SER A 206 -18.50 2.26 -2.86
C SER A 206 -17.47 2.98 -1.99
N PHE A 207 -17.90 3.45 -0.82
CA PHE A 207 -17.03 4.02 0.19
C PHE A 207 -16.00 3.00 0.69
N ARG A 208 -16.39 1.73 0.79
CA ARG A 208 -15.48 0.65 1.21
C ARG A 208 -14.37 0.41 0.20
N GLU A 209 -14.71 0.35 -1.08
CA GLU A 209 -13.74 0.27 -2.16
C GLU A 209 -12.83 1.50 -2.19
N ALA A 210 -13.36 2.70 -1.96
CA ALA A 210 -12.56 3.93 -1.94
C ALA A 210 -11.51 3.91 -0.83
N ILE A 211 -11.89 3.46 0.38
CA ILE A 211 -10.93 3.27 1.48
C ILE A 211 -9.90 2.20 1.13
N GLN A 212 -10.32 1.05 0.60
CA GLN A 212 -9.42 -0.05 0.22
C GLN A 212 -8.41 0.38 -0.85
N SER A 213 -8.86 1.15 -1.85
CA SER A 213 -8.04 1.72 -2.91
C SER A 213 -6.97 2.67 -2.35
N LEU A 214 -7.40 3.64 -1.53
CA LEU A 214 -6.51 4.58 -0.82
C LEU A 214 -5.48 3.83 0.02
N TRP A 215 -5.94 2.85 0.80
CA TRP A 215 -5.10 2.09 1.70
C TRP A 215 -4.04 1.25 0.98
N LEU A 216 -4.36 0.63 -0.16
CA LEU A 216 -3.39 -0.14 -0.95
C LEU A 216 -2.29 0.74 -1.53
N MET A 217 -2.66 1.88 -2.12
CA MET A 217 -1.68 2.84 -2.63
C MET A 217 -0.77 3.37 -1.52
N PHE A 218 -1.37 3.75 -0.39
CA PHE A 218 -0.62 4.20 0.77
C PHE A 218 0.34 3.11 1.26
N CYS A 219 -0.14 1.88 1.44
CA CYS A 219 0.68 0.76 1.88
C CYS A 219 1.82 0.44 0.92
N PHE A 220 1.60 0.46 -0.39
CA PHE A 220 2.65 0.16 -1.37
C PHE A 220 3.74 1.23 -1.35
N LEU A 221 3.37 2.51 -1.32
CA LEU A 221 4.34 3.60 -1.19
C LEU A 221 5.17 3.46 0.09
N ARG A 222 4.51 3.13 1.21
CA ARG A 222 5.16 2.84 2.50
C ARG A 222 6.09 1.63 2.41
N LEU A 223 5.67 0.57 1.71
CA LEU A 223 6.46 -0.65 1.51
C LEU A 223 7.73 -0.37 0.71
N CYS A 224 7.64 0.50 -0.30
CA CYS A 224 8.77 0.96 -1.11
C CYS A 224 9.63 2.02 -0.41
N GLY A 225 9.39 2.27 0.89
CA GLY A 225 10.20 3.18 1.69
C GLY A 225 9.79 4.64 1.63
N ASN A 226 8.73 5.02 0.89
CA ASN A 226 8.25 6.39 0.81
C ASN A 226 7.34 6.77 2.00
N TRP A 227 7.33 8.06 2.37
CA TRP A 227 6.61 8.59 3.53
C TRP A 227 5.61 9.68 3.11
N PRO A 228 4.55 9.33 2.37
CA PRO A 228 3.53 10.30 2.00
C PRO A 228 2.61 10.63 3.20
N GLY A 229 2.14 11.87 3.25
CA GLY A 229 0.93 12.22 4.01
C GLY A 229 -0.31 11.77 3.24
N ILE A 230 -1.38 11.38 3.94
CA ILE A 230 -2.65 10.98 3.31
C ILE A 230 -3.42 12.20 2.74
N GLY A 231 -3.18 13.40 3.27
CA GLY A 231 -3.85 14.62 2.84
C GLY A 231 -5.27 14.77 3.41
N ARG A 232 -6.12 15.51 2.70
CA ARG A 232 -7.53 15.77 3.05
C ARG A 232 -8.41 14.55 2.79
N ILE A 233 -8.24 13.51 3.61
CA ILE A 233 -8.96 12.23 3.48
C ILE A 233 -10.49 12.43 3.51
N ASP A 234 -10.96 13.45 4.22
CA ASP A 234 -12.36 13.88 4.28
C ASP A 234 -12.88 14.34 2.91
N VAL A 235 -12.08 15.09 2.15
CA VAL A 235 -12.42 15.54 0.80
C VAL A 235 -12.29 14.38 -0.19
N ILE A 236 -11.19 13.62 -0.10
CA ILE A 236 -10.88 12.50 -1.01
C ILE A 236 -11.98 11.42 -0.95
N LEU A 237 -12.47 11.09 0.25
CA LEU A 237 -13.46 10.03 0.42
C LEU A 237 -14.91 10.53 0.53
N GLY A 238 -15.12 11.84 0.69
CA GLY A 238 -16.40 12.43 1.06
C GLY A 238 -17.55 12.10 0.09
N LYS A 239 -17.31 12.16 -1.22
CA LYS A 239 -18.34 11.84 -2.23
C LYS A 239 -18.77 10.37 -2.19
N TYR A 240 -17.85 9.45 -1.88
CA TYR A 240 -18.15 8.02 -1.80
C TYR A 240 -18.96 7.72 -0.54
N LEU A 241 -18.61 8.34 0.59
CA LEU A 241 -19.37 8.27 1.84
C LEU A 241 -20.80 8.78 1.64
N GLN A 242 -20.95 9.96 1.02
CA GLN A 242 -22.25 10.56 0.75
C GLN A 242 -23.11 9.66 -0.16
N SER A 243 -22.53 9.11 -1.23
CA SER A 243 -23.22 8.18 -2.14
C SER A 243 -23.74 6.95 -1.38
N ASP A 244 -22.91 6.29 -0.59
CA ASP A 244 -23.31 5.06 0.09
C ASP A 244 -24.37 5.31 1.18
N LEU A 245 -24.26 6.42 1.93
CA LEU A 245 -25.31 6.85 2.87
C LEU A 245 -26.64 7.12 2.16
N SER A 246 -26.61 7.82 1.03
CA SER A 246 -27.84 8.14 0.26
C SER A 246 -28.52 6.90 -0.31
N LYS A 247 -27.76 5.83 -0.57
CA LYS A 247 -28.24 4.54 -1.08
C LYS A 247 -28.60 3.55 0.03
N GLY A 248 -28.41 3.92 1.30
CA GLY A 248 -28.64 3.02 2.44
C GLY A 248 -27.71 1.81 2.49
N ARG A 249 -26.52 1.90 1.88
CA ARG A 249 -25.50 0.84 1.91
C ARG A 249 -24.74 0.81 3.25
N ILE A 250 -24.72 1.93 3.95
CA ILE A 250 -24.08 2.16 5.26
C ILE A 250 -24.92 3.11 6.11
#